data_AF-A0A960Y3S0-F1
#
_entry.id   AF-A0A960Y3S0-F1
#
_cell.length_a   1.000
_cell.length_b   1.000
_cell.length_c   1.000
_cell.angle_alpha   90.00
_cell.angle_beta   90.00
_cell.angle_gamma   90.00
#
_symmetry.space_group_name_H-M   'P 1'
#
loop_
_entity.id
_entity.type
_entity.pdbx_description
1 polymer ?
#
loop_
_entity_poly.entity_id
_entity_poly.type
_entity_poly.pdbx_seq_one_letter_code
_entity_poly.pdbx_strand_id
1 'polypeptide(L)'
;MTEIQISPEYKKIKDRLDHLIKEFSILQEEEGYLLHHEKPVLIIKYNLEIGKYVLEFLTKNLEILKLKRKIELIQAYINQNIDVDMNHIEETLQTEYKTWMEQITSLDEDIQSAKKVSLVDIDLNLTKNVKDLYRKLVRRLHPDLNENLSERERLLWNRLSLAYENFDLEEMKTIEMLLDSMEEVQETSGLDELKKKVETIWDKLLKMENSLEKIKQSFPFSMKDNIMNPDWVRGEVEGYRSKIDEIEKIYPEYNKIYQGLLIQLYGKIPEHPENL
;
A
#
# COMPACT_ATOMS: atom_id res chain seq x y z
N MET A 1 42.61 22.40 -37.21
CA MET A 1 41.89 21.93 -36.00
C MET A 1 41.03 23.09 -35.53
N THR A 2 39.77 23.13 -35.94
CA THR A 2 38.81 24.15 -35.50
C THR A 2 38.23 23.73 -34.16
N GLU A 3 38.59 24.44 -33.10
CA GLU A 3 37.91 24.36 -31.81
C GLU A 3 36.42 24.67 -32.03
N ILE A 4 35.57 23.68 -31.75
CA ILE A 4 34.12 23.89 -31.74
C ILE A 4 33.83 24.75 -30.50
N GLN A 5 33.67 26.05 -30.69
CA GLN A 5 33.12 26.93 -29.66
C GLN A 5 31.69 26.51 -29.37
N ILE A 6 31.48 25.80 -28.27
CA ILE A 6 30.15 25.48 -27.75
C ILE A 6 29.45 26.81 -27.44
N SER A 7 28.30 27.06 -28.09
CA SER A 7 27.49 28.26 -27.84
C SER A 7 27.12 28.36 -26.34
N PRO A 8 27.18 29.56 -25.72
CA PRO A 8 26.76 29.76 -24.33
C PRO A 8 25.33 29.26 -24.04
N GLU A 9 24.44 29.31 -25.04
CA GLU A 9 23.07 28.81 -24.93
C GLU A 9 23.02 27.27 -24.81
N TYR A 10 23.84 26.57 -25.59
CA TYR A 10 23.95 25.10 -25.54
C TYR A 10 24.43 24.65 -24.16
N LYS A 11 25.46 25.31 -23.61
CA LYS A 11 25.97 25.01 -22.27
C LYS A 11 24.88 25.19 -21.21
N LYS A 12 24.14 26.30 -21.24
CA LYS A 12 23.07 26.57 -20.27
C LYS A 12 21.96 25.52 -20.31
N ILE A 13 21.57 25.07 -21.50
CA ILE A 13 20.53 24.04 -21.64
C ILE A 13 21.04 22.69 -21.15
N LYS A 14 22.30 22.34 -21.45
CA LYS A 14 22.92 21.13 -20.94
C LYS A 14 23.02 21.12 -19.42
N ASP A 15 23.47 22.22 -18.81
CA ASP A 15 23.54 22.36 -17.35
C ASP A 15 22.14 22.22 -16.71
N ARG A 16 21.11 22.77 -17.35
CA ARG A 16 19.71 22.60 -16.91
C ARG A 16 19.26 21.14 -17.04
N LEU A 17 19.56 20.48 -18.15
CA LEU A 17 19.22 19.08 -18.36
C LEU A 17 19.87 18.19 -17.30
N ASP A 18 21.16 18.39 -17.03
CA ASP A 18 21.91 17.65 -16.01
C ASP A 18 21.32 17.85 -14.60
N HIS A 19 20.87 19.07 -14.29
CA HIS A 19 20.14 19.35 -13.06
C HIS A 19 18.84 18.55 -12.95
N LEU A 20 18.01 18.57 -14.00
CA LEU A 20 16.74 17.86 -14.00
C LEU A 20 16.92 16.34 -13.94
N ILE A 21 17.91 15.80 -14.64
CA ILE A 21 18.26 14.37 -14.56
C ILE A 21 18.66 13.98 -13.13
N LYS A 22 19.42 14.85 -12.45
CA LYS A 22 19.82 14.63 -11.06
C LYS A 22 18.61 14.64 -10.13
N GLU A 23 17.74 15.64 -10.24
CA GLU A 23 16.51 15.73 -9.44
C GLU A 23 15.59 14.54 -9.69
N PHE A 24 15.39 14.16 -10.95
CA PHE A 24 14.62 12.98 -11.32
C PHE A 24 15.16 11.72 -10.63
N SER A 25 16.48 11.51 -10.65
CA SER A 25 17.09 10.34 -10.02
C SER A 25 16.90 10.29 -8.50
N ILE A 26 16.84 11.46 -7.85
CA ILE A 26 16.60 11.56 -6.40
C ILE A 26 15.15 11.21 -6.08
N LEU A 27 14.20 11.78 -6.81
CA LEU A 27 12.77 11.54 -6.60
C LEU A 27 12.39 10.09 -6.93
N GLN A 28 12.98 9.48 -7.96
CA GLN A 28 12.76 8.06 -8.27
C GLN A 28 13.28 7.14 -7.16
N GLU A 29 14.43 7.47 -6.57
CA GLU A 29 14.96 6.74 -5.41
C GLU A 29 14.07 6.90 -4.18
N GLU A 30 13.58 8.12 -3.94
CA GLU A 30 12.65 8.41 -2.85
C GLU A 30 11.33 7.65 -3.01
N GLU A 31 10.74 7.65 -4.21
CA GLU A 31 9.50 6.91 -4.48
C GLU A 31 9.70 5.40 -4.24
N GLY A 32 10.76 4.83 -4.80
CA GLY A 32 11.08 3.42 -4.59
C GLY A 32 11.32 3.10 -3.11
N TYR A 33 12.02 3.98 -2.38
CA TYR A 33 12.25 3.82 -0.96
C TYR A 33 10.96 3.83 -0.14
N LEU A 34 10.08 4.81 -0.41
CA LEU A 34 8.80 4.90 0.27
C LEU A 34 7.97 3.65 0.00
N LEU A 35 7.80 3.26 -1.27
CA LEU A 35 6.87 2.19 -1.65
C LEU A 35 7.31 0.80 -1.20
N HIS A 36 8.60 0.47 -1.35
CA HIS A 36 9.08 -0.90 -1.17
C HIS A 36 9.70 -1.15 0.19
N HIS A 37 10.04 -0.10 0.93
CA HIS A 37 10.78 -0.23 2.19
C HIS A 37 10.04 0.41 3.35
N GLU A 38 9.79 1.72 3.27
CA GLU A 38 9.19 2.44 4.39
C GLU A 38 7.71 2.05 4.60
N LYS A 39 6.94 1.94 3.52
CA LYS A 39 5.52 1.57 3.58
C LYS A 39 5.30 0.19 4.21
N PRO A 40 5.98 -0.90 3.78
CA PRO A 40 5.83 -2.20 4.44
C PRO A 40 6.16 -2.17 5.93
N VAL A 41 7.23 -1.48 6.33
CA VAL A 41 7.59 -1.35 7.76
C VAL A 41 6.49 -0.67 8.55
N LEU A 42 5.95 0.44 8.05
CA LEU A 42 4.88 1.17 8.71
C LEU A 42 3.59 0.35 8.80
N ILE A 43 3.24 -0.40 7.74
CA ILE A 43 2.07 -1.29 7.75
C ILE A 43 2.25 -2.41 8.77
N ILE A 44 3.41 -3.07 8.80
CA ILE A 44 3.70 -4.14 9.76
C ILE A 44 3.58 -3.58 11.19
N LYS A 45 4.21 -2.44 11.46
CA LYS A 45 4.14 -1.80 12.78
C LYS A 45 2.71 -1.45 13.18
N TYR A 46 1.95 -0.83 12.28
CA TYR A 46 0.53 -0.54 12.51
C TYR A 46 -0.27 -1.81 12.81
N ASN A 47 -0.09 -2.87 12.02
CA ASN A 47 -0.83 -4.12 12.16
C ASN A 47 -0.52 -4.83 13.49
N LEU A 48 0.74 -4.82 13.93
CA LEU A 48 1.17 -5.44 15.18
C LEU A 48 0.67 -4.68 16.42
N GLU A 49 0.70 -3.36 16.38
CA GLU A 49 0.33 -2.51 17.54
C GLU A 49 -1.19 -2.30 17.64
N ILE A 50 -1.84 -1.97 16.52
CA ILE A 50 -3.22 -1.49 16.47
C ILE A 50 -4.13 -2.48 15.72
N GLY A 51 -3.63 -3.05 14.62
CA GLY A 51 -4.42 -3.86 13.68
C GLY A 51 -5.23 -4.98 14.34
N LYS A 52 -4.68 -5.68 15.34
CA LYS A 52 -5.42 -6.73 16.08
C LYS A 52 -6.72 -6.23 16.74
N TYR A 53 -6.72 -5.00 17.26
CA TYR A 53 -7.90 -4.39 17.89
C TYR A 53 -8.88 -3.87 16.84
N VAL A 54 -8.37 -3.37 15.71
CA VAL A 54 -9.21 -3.00 14.56
C VAL A 54 -9.95 -4.24 14.05
N LEU A 55 -9.24 -5.34 13.85
CA LEU A 55 -9.80 -6.61 13.41
C LEU A 55 -10.88 -7.09 14.37
N GLU A 56 -10.57 -7.14 15.67
CA GLU A 56 -11.53 -7.57 16.70
C GLU A 56 -12.79 -6.69 16.72
N PHE A 57 -12.63 -5.37 16.65
CA PHE A 57 -13.74 -4.43 16.58
C PHE A 57 -14.58 -4.66 15.32
N LEU A 58 -13.96 -4.76 14.14
CA LEU A 58 -14.69 -4.95 12.88
C LEU A 58 -15.47 -6.26 12.88
N THR A 59 -14.88 -7.35 13.37
CA THR A 59 -15.53 -8.66 13.49
C THR A 59 -16.74 -8.59 14.42
N LYS A 60 -16.58 -8.09 15.65
CA LYS A 60 -17.69 -7.98 16.61
C LYS A 60 -18.77 -7.02 16.13
N ASN A 61 -18.38 -5.90 15.51
CA ASN A 61 -19.30 -4.94 14.93
C ASN A 61 -20.12 -5.56 13.79
N LEU A 62 -19.49 -6.40 12.96
CA LEU A 62 -20.18 -7.12 11.91
C LEU A 62 -21.17 -8.15 12.49
N GLU A 63 -20.77 -8.89 13.52
CA GLU A 63 -21.64 -9.86 14.20
C GLU A 63 -22.90 -9.20 14.76
N ILE A 64 -22.78 -8.07 15.45
CA ILE A 64 -23.94 -7.37 16.01
C ILE A 64 -24.82 -6.76 14.92
N LEU A 65 -24.24 -6.27 13.81
CA LEU A 65 -25.01 -5.78 12.67
C LEU A 65 -25.80 -6.92 11.99
N LYS A 66 -25.16 -8.06 11.73
CA LYS A 66 -25.83 -9.25 11.20
C LYS A 66 -26.95 -9.72 12.12
N LEU A 67 -26.74 -9.73 13.45
CA LEU A 67 -27.75 -10.15 14.42
C LEU A 67 -28.96 -9.21 14.42
N LYS A 68 -28.73 -7.89 14.45
CA LYS A 68 -29.81 -6.89 14.35
C LYS A 68 -30.61 -7.04 13.07
N ARG A 69 -29.91 -7.18 11.94
CA ARG A 69 -30.52 -7.34 10.63
C ARG A 69 -31.31 -8.65 10.52
N LYS A 70 -30.80 -9.74 11.09
CA LYS A 70 -31.50 -11.03 11.18
C LYS A 70 -32.81 -10.90 11.96
N ILE A 71 -32.79 -10.21 13.11
CA ILE A 71 -33.98 -9.94 13.92
C ILE A 71 -35.02 -9.16 13.12
N GLU A 72 -34.61 -8.11 12.41
CA GLU A 72 -35.50 -7.29 11.56
C GLU A 72 -36.19 -8.12 10.47
N LEU A 73 -35.42 -8.97 9.77
CA LEU A 73 -35.94 -9.82 8.70
C LEU A 73 -36.96 -10.82 9.27
N ILE A 74 -36.63 -11.52 10.35
CA ILE A 74 -37.54 -12.47 10.99
C ILE A 74 -38.85 -11.79 11.43
N GLN A 75 -38.74 -10.62 12.07
CA GLN A 75 -39.92 -9.84 12.47
C GLN A 75 -40.77 -9.43 11.26
N ALA A 76 -40.15 -9.07 10.13
CA ALA A 76 -40.87 -8.73 8.91
C ALA A 76 -41.69 -9.91 8.37
N TYR A 77 -41.15 -11.13 8.38
CA TYR A 77 -41.89 -12.34 8.02
C TYR A 77 -43.07 -12.60 8.98
N ILE A 78 -42.81 -12.53 10.29
CA ILE A 78 -43.86 -12.72 11.33
C ILE A 78 -44.99 -11.70 11.15
N ASN A 79 -44.66 -10.43 10.94
CA ASN A 79 -45.66 -9.35 10.78
C ASN A 79 -46.49 -9.50 9.51
N GLN A 80 -45.94 -10.14 8.47
CA GLN A 80 -46.65 -10.47 7.24
C GLN A 80 -47.42 -11.81 7.33
N ASN A 81 -47.29 -12.52 8.45
CA ASN A 81 -47.86 -13.85 8.67
C ASN A 81 -47.43 -14.85 7.59
N ILE A 82 -46.16 -14.75 7.18
CA ILE A 82 -45.49 -15.64 6.22
C ILE A 82 -44.52 -16.54 7.00
N ASP A 83 -44.39 -17.80 6.58
CA ASP A 83 -43.40 -18.72 7.14
C ASP A 83 -41.98 -18.16 6.96
N VAL A 84 -41.21 -18.18 8.04
CA VAL A 84 -39.84 -17.65 8.05
C VAL A 84 -38.90 -18.59 7.31
N ASP A 85 -38.30 -18.10 6.23
CA ASP A 85 -37.23 -18.81 5.51
C ASP A 85 -35.86 -18.37 6.05
N MET A 86 -35.30 -19.17 6.96
CA MET A 86 -34.00 -18.87 7.59
C MET A 86 -32.83 -18.95 6.60
N ASN A 87 -32.90 -19.84 5.61
CA ASN A 87 -31.86 -19.97 4.59
C ASN A 87 -31.81 -18.71 3.72
N HIS A 88 -32.97 -18.24 3.26
CA HIS A 88 -33.04 -16.99 2.48
C HIS A 88 -32.54 -15.78 3.27
N ILE A 89 -32.81 -15.73 4.58
CA ILE A 89 -32.29 -14.68 5.47
C ILE A 89 -30.76 -14.74 5.54
N GLU A 90 -30.16 -15.92 5.73
CA GLU A 90 -28.69 -16.02 5.80
C GLU A 90 -28.03 -15.69 4.45
N GLU A 91 -28.59 -16.14 3.32
CA GLU A 91 -28.12 -15.77 1.98
C GLU A 91 -28.17 -14.26 1.74
N THR A 92 -29.24 -13.62 2.21
CA THR A 92 -29.41 -12.16 2.16
C THR A 92 -28.30 -11.47 2.96
N LEU A 93 -28.05 -11.92 4.19
CA LEU A 93 -26.99 -11.37 5.04
C LEU A 93 -25.59 -11.59 4.42
N GLN A 94 -25.32 -12.77 3.87
CA GLN A 94 -24.04 -13.04 3.19
C GLN A 94 -23.82 -12.07 2.03
N THR A 95 -24.88 -11.78 1.27
CA THR A 95 -24.83 -10.85 0.14
C THR A 95 -24.67 -9.40 0.60
N GLU A 96 -25.47 -8.95 1.57
CA GLU A 96 -25.44 -7.58 2.12
C GLU A 96 -24.07 -7.26 2.72
N TYR A 97 -23.43 -8.23 3.39
CA TYR A 97 -22.21 -8.02 4.16
C TYR A 97 -20.93 -8.56 3.51
N LYS A 98 -21.00 -9.03 2.25
CA LYS A 98 -19.88 -9.67 1.54
C LYS A 98 -18.58 -8.85 1.58
N THR A 99 -18.65 -7.58 1.17
CA THR A 99 -17.48 -6.70 1.09
C THR A 99 -16.80 -6.51 2.45
N TRP A 100 -17.58 -6.42 3.53
CA TRP A 100 -17.03 -6.29 4.88
C TRP A 100 -16.35 -7.58 5.34
N MET A 101 -16.90 -8.75 5.00
CA MET A 101 -16.26 -10.05 5.29
C MET A 101 -14.93 -10.21 4.55
N GLU A 102 -14.88 -9.79 3.27
CA GLU A 102 -13.65 -9.81 2.47
C GLU A 102 -12.59 -8.87 3.07
N GLN A 103 -12.97 -7.67 3.52
CA GLN A 103 -12.06 -6.73 4.17
C GLN A 103 -11.52 -7.26 5.51
N ILE A 104 -12.36 -7.90 6.33
CA ILE A 104 -11.93 -8.51 7.60
C ILE A 104 -10.94 -9.65 7.34
N THR A 105 -11.24 -10.52 6.36
CA THR A 105 -10.36 -11.62 5.97
C THR A 105 -9.01 -11.10 5.50
N SER A 106 -9.00 -10.11 4.60
CA SER A 106 -7.76 -9.48 4.12
C SER A 106 -6.95 -8.86 5.26
N LEU A 107 -7.60 -8.19 6.20
CA LEU A 107 -6.91 -7.59 7.35
C LEU A 107 -6.31 -8.65 8.28
N ASP A 108 -7.00 -9.77 8.52
CA ASP A 108 -6.42 -10.87 9.31
C ASP A 108 -5.20 -11.46 8.60
N GLU A 109 -5.27 -11.73 7.29
CA GLU A 109 -4.14 -12.20 6.50
C GLU A 109 -2.93 -11.25 6.57
N ASP A 110 -3.16 -9.95 6.48
CA ASP A 110 -2.13 -8.92 6.61
C ASP A 110 -1.49 -8.92 8.01
N ILE A 111 -2.30 -9.09 9.07
CA ILE A 111 -1.83 -9.17 10.45
C ILE A 111 -1.04 -10.47 10.69
N GLN A 112 -1.52 -11.61 10.18
CA GLN A 112 -0.80 -12.88 10.31
C GLN A 112 0.53 -12.86 9.56
N SER A 113 0.56 -12.22 8.39
CA SER A 113 1.79 -12.01 7.62
C SER A 113 2.75 -11.10 8.37
N ALA A 114 2.27 -9.98 8.94
CA ALA A 114 3.07 -9.07 9.76
C ALA A 114 3.72 -9.78 10.98
N LYS A 115 3.00 -10.69 11.65
CA LYS A 115 3.53 -11.46 12.80
C LYS A 115 4.66 -12.43 12.41
N LYS A 116 4.72 -12.88 11.16
CA LYS A 116 5.76 -13.79 10.67
C LYS A 116 7.05 -13.07 10.27
N VAL A 117 6.99 -11.74 10.08
CA VAL A 117 8.13 -10.93 9.66
C VAL A 117 8.86 -10.39 10.88
N SER A 118 10.19 -10.58 10.92
CA SER A 118 11.05 -9.93 11.90
C SER A 118 11.33 -8.49 11.46
N LEU A 119 10.90 -7.50 12.25
CA LEU A 119 11.15 -6.08 11.97
C LEU A 119 12.65 -5.74 11.95
N VAL A 120 13.48 -6.51 12.65
CA VAL A 120 14.94 -6.33 12.69
C VAL A 120 15.57 -6.57 11.32
N ASP A 121 15.02 -7.50 10.52
CA ASP A 121 15.58 -7.85 9.22
C ASP A 121 15.30 -6.78 8.14
N ILE A 122 14.32 -5.91 8.37
CA ILE A 122 13.89 -4.88 7.40
C ILE A 122 14.72 -3.59 7.53
N ASP A 123 15.17 -3.24 8.75
CA ASP A 123 15.89 -1.99 9.02
C ASP A 123 17.40 -2.08 8.67
N LEU A 124 17.97 -3.29 8.66
CA LEU A 124 19.43 -3.50 8.57
C LEU A 124 20.05 -3.30 7.17
N ASN A 125 19.27 -3.21 6.10
CA ASN A 125 19.80 -3.18 4.72
C ASN A 125 19.98 -1.78 4.12
N LEU A 126 19.63 -0.73 4.85
CA LEU A 126 19.68 0.66 4.36
C LEU A 126 21.03 1.32 4.54
N THR A 127 21.99 0.95 3.70
CA THR A 127 23.25 1.70 3.61
C THR A 127 23.11 2.85 2.61
N LYS A 128 23.66 4.03 2.97
CA LYS A 128 23.78 5.20 2.08
C LYS A 128 24.32 4.84 0.68
N ASN A 129 25.18 3.82 0.62
CA ASN A 129 25.79 3.30 -0.60
C ASN A 129 24.77 2.72 -1.59
N VAL A 130 23.68 2.08 -1.13
CA VAL A 130 22.64 1.52 -2.01
C VAL A 130 21.88 2.64 -2.72
N LYS A 131 21.48 3.68 -1.98
CA LYS A 131 20.73 4.83 -2.52
C LYS A 131 21.56 5.58 -3.56
N ASP A 132 22.84 5.83 -3.25
CA ASP A 132 23.73 6.55 -4.16
C ASP A 132 24.01 5.74 -5.44
N LEU A 133 24.18 4.42 -5.33
CA LEU A 133 24.35 3.52 -6.48
C LEU A 133 23.07 3.46 -7.33
N TYR A 134 21.90 3.31 -6.71
CA TYR A 134 20.62 3.30 -7.42
C TYR A 134 20.41 4.60 -8.20
N ARG A 135 20.60 5.77 -7.57
CA ARG A 135 20.51 7.08 -8.25
C ARG A 135 21.46 7.16 -9.45
N LYS A 136 22.68 6.61 -9.33
CA LYS A 136 23.64 6.56 -10.45
C LYS A 136 23.11 5.71 -11.60
N LEU A 137 22.57 4.53 -11.31
CA LEU A 137 22.09 3.59 -12.32
C LEU A 137 20.78 4.05 -12.97
N VAL A 138 19.87 4.69 -12.22
CA VAL A 138 18.64 5.32 -12.75
C VAL A 138 18.98 6.33 -13.85
N ARG A 139 20.00 7.18 -13.66
CA ARG A 139 20.38 8.17 -14.69
C ARG A 139 20.77 7.52 -16.03
N ARG A 140 21.31 6.29 -16.00
CA ARG A 140 21.79 5.56 -17.19
C ARG A 140 20.73 4.64 -17.79
N LEU A 141 19.85 4.07 -16.97
CA LEU A 141 18.94 3.00 -17.39
C LEU A 141 17.46 3.38 -17.38
N HIS A 142 17.07 4.51 -16.80
CA HIS A 142 15.66 4.83 -16.69
C HIS A 142 15.07 5.18 -18.07
N PRO A 143 13.97 4.53 -18.49
CA PRO A 143 13.36 4.73 -19.82
C PRO A 143 12.85 6.14 -20.03
N ASP A 144 12.49 6.86 -18.96
CA ASP A 144 12.08 8.25 -19.09
C ASP A 144 13.21 9.26 -19.34
N LEU A 145 14.44 8.89 -18.98
CA LEU A 145 15.63 9.71 -19.20
C LEU A 145 16.34 9.33 -20.51
N ASN A 146 16.15 8.09 -20.95
CA ASN A 146 16.82 7.47 -22.07
C ASN A 146 15.78 6.86 -23.02
N GLU A 147 15.39 7.60 -24.06
CA GLU A 147 14.30 7.19 -24.97
C GLU A 147 14.73 6.05 -25.92
N ASN A 148 16.04 5.92 -26.18
CA ASN A 148 16.63 4.98 -27.13
C ASN A 148 17.28 3.74 -26.46
N LEU A 149 16.77 3.28 -25.32
CA LEU A 149 17.31 2.09 -24.65
C LEU A 149 17.16 0.84 -25.53
N SER A 150 18.27 0.14 -25.72
CA SER A 150 18.33 -1.20 -26.29
C SER A 150 17.55 -2.22 -25.45
N GLU A 151 17.21 -3.36 -26.04
CA GLU A 151 16.56 -4.45 -25.31
C GLU A 151 17.38 -4.90 -24.09
N ARG A 152 18.71 -4.95 -24.24
CA ARG A 152 19.62 -5.31 -23.16
C ARG A 152 19.57 -4.30 -22.01
N GLU A 153 19.52 -3.00 -22.29
CA GLU A 153 19.43 -1.97 -21.25
C GLU A 153 18.07 -1.98 -20.56
N ARG A 154 16.98 -2.23 -21.30
CA ARG A 154 15.64 -2.42 -20.69
C ARG A 154 15.61 -3.61 -19.73
N LEU A 155 16.28 -4.71 -20.09
CA LEU A 155 16.44 -5.85 -19.18
C LEU A 155 17.27 -5.50 -17.94
N LEU A 156 18.34 -4.71 -18.09
CA LEU A 156 19.12 -4.22 -16.96
C LEU A 156 18.32 -3.28 -16.06
N TRP A 157 17.45 -2.44 -16.62
CA TRP A 157 16.53 -1.61 -15.85
C TRP A 157 15.58 -2.46 -14.99
N ASN A 158 14.96 -3.49 -15.58
CA ASN A 158 14.06 -4.38 -14.83
C ASN A 158 14.80 -5.10 -13.69
N ARG A 159 16.03 -5.58 -13.95
CA ARG A 159 16.89 -6.18 -12.92
C ARG A 159 17.24 -5.18 -11.82
N LEU A 160 17.56 -3.93 -12.17
CA LEU A 160 17.86 -2.86 -11.23
C LEU A 160 16.68 -2.55 -10.31
N SER A 161 15.46 -2.45 -10.85
CA SER A 161 14.26 -2.22 -10.05
C SER A 161 14.07 -3.34 -9.02
N LEU A 162 14.15 -4.60 -9.43
CA LEU A 162 14.04 -5.75 -8.52
C LEU A 162 15.19 -5.78 -7.50
N ALA A 163 16.42 -5.45 -7.89
CA ALA A 163 17.54 -5.38 -6.97
C ALA A 163 17.31 -4.29 -5.91
N TYR A 164 16.71 -3.16 -6.28
CA TYR A 164 16.41 -2.07 -5.35
C TYR A 164 15.28 -2.39 -4.39
N GLU A 165 14.23 -3.07 -4.88
CA GLU A 165 13.15 -3.60 -4.05
C GLU A 165 13.63 -4.61 -3.01
N ASN A 166 14.68 -5.37 -3.32
CA ASN A 166 15.23 -6.41 -2.43
C ASN A 166 16.50 -6.00 -1.68
N PHE A 167 16.97 -4.75 -1.84
CA PHE A 167 18.27 -4.29 -1.35
C PHE A 167 19.47 -5.16 -1.77
N ASP A 168 19.40 -5.77 -2.95
CA ASP A 168 20.48 -6.59 -3.48
C ASP A 168 21.60 -5.70 -4.05
N LEU A 169 22.49 -5.27 -3.15
CA LEU A 169 23.64 -4.44 -3.49
C LEU A 169 24.60 -5.14 -4.46
N GLU A 170 24.75 -6.47 -4.37
CA GLU A 170 25.67 -7.22 -5.23
C GLU A 170 25.14 -7.31 -6.66
N GLU A 171 23.83 -7.47 -6.83
CA GLU A 171 23.19 -7.38 -8.15
C GLU A 171 23.31 -5.96 -8.73
N MET A 172 23.10 -4.90 -7.94
CA MET A 172 23.31 -3.53 -8.42
C MET A 172 24.74 -3.27 -8.87
N LYS A 173 25.74 -3.76 -8.13
CA LYS A 173 27.16 -3.66 -8.53
C LYS A 173 27.43 -4.46 -9.81
N THR A 174 26.80 -5.62 -9.96
CA THR A 174 26.90 -6.43 -11.18
C THR A 174 26.34 -5.68 -12.38
N ILE A 175 25.19 -5.01 -12.21
CA ILE A 175 24.59 -4.16 -13.25
C ILE A 175 25.50 -2.98 -13.59
N GLU A 176 26.11 -2.33 -12.59
CA GLU A 176 27.09 -1.26 -12.80
C GLU A 176 28.28 -1.73 -13.63
N MET A 177 28.88 -2.88 -13.30
CA MET A 177 29.98 -3.47 -14.06
C MET A 177 29.58 -3.82 -15.49
N LEU A 178 28.38 -4.36 -15.70
CA LEU A 178 27.87 -4.67 -17.03
C LEU A 178 27.68 -3.40 -17.87
N LEU A 179 27.18 -2.32 -17.27
CA LEU A 179 27.03 -1.03 -17.93
C LEU A 179 28.38 -0.38 -18.26
N ASP A 180 29.36 -0.47 -17.36
CA ASP A 180 30.70 0.09 -17.59
C ASP A 180 31.45 -0.65 -18.71
N SER A 181 31.07 -1.91 -18.98
CA SER A 181 31.57 -2.68 -20.13
C SER A 181 30.89 -2.35 -21.47
N MET A 182 29.83 -1.53 -21.45
CA MET A 182 29.16 -1.06 -22.67
C MET A 182 29.82 0.22 -23.17
N GLU A 183 30.01 0.33 -24.49
CA GLU A 183 30.53 1.55 -25.09
C GLU A 183 29.52 2.70 -24.92
N GLU A 184 29.95 3.84 -24.38
CA GLU A 184 29.15 5.05 -24.35
C GLU A 184 29.04 5.61 -25.77
N VAL A 185 27.86 5.47 -26.38
CA VAL A 185 27.54 6.20 -27.60
C VAL A 185 27.29 7.66 -27.19
N GLN A 186 28.23 8.55 -27.52
CA GLN A 186 28.02 9.99 -27.36
C GLN A 186 26.96 10.45 -28.36
N GLU A 187 25.71 10.54 -27.92
CA GLU A 187 24.66 11.23 -28.68
C GLU A 187 24.99 12.73 -28.71
N THR A 188 25.42 13.24 -29.87
CA THR A 188 25.51 14.69 -30.10
C THR A 188 24.13 15.22 -30.45
N SER A 189 23.29 15.46 -29.44
CA SER A 189 21.97 16.04 -29.64
C SER A 189 22.06 17.49 -30.11
N GLY A 190 21.20 17.85 -31.06
CA GLY A 190 21.02 19.24 -31.49
C GLY A 190 20.43 20.11 -30.38
N LEU A 191 20.57 21.44 -30.50
CA LEU A 191 20.05 22.39 -29.51
C LEU A 191 18.52 22.24 -29.29
N ASP A 192 17.77 22.01 -30.37
CA ASP A 192 16.31 21.86 -30.31
C ASP A 192 15.88 20.53 -29.68
N GLU A 193 16.65 19.46 -29.90
CA GLU A 193 16.43 18.16 -29.24
C GLU A 193 16.68 18.26 -27.74
N LEU A 194 17.73 18.96 -27.32
CA LEU A 194 18.01 19.22 -25.91
C LEU A 194 16.90 20.05 -25.25
N LYS A 195 16.36 21.07 -25.92
CA LYS A 195 15.22 21.85 -25.41
C LYS A 195 13.99 20.97 -25.20
N LYS A 196 13.64 20.14 -26.18
CA LYS A 196 12.54 19.17 -26.04
C LYS A 196 12.77 18.19 -24.90
N LYS A 197 13.99 17.65 -24.78
CA LYS A 197 14.33 16.73 -23.69
C LYS A 197 14.18 17.37 -22.31
N VAL A 198 14.59 18.64 -22.18
CA VAL A 198 14.38 19.43 -20.94
C VAL A 198 12.90 19.58 -20.61
N GLU A 199 12.05 19.92 -21.59
CA GLU A 199 10.60 20.03 -21.40
C GLU A 199 9.97 18.70 -21.00
N THR A 200 10.30 17.61 -21.71
CA THR A 200 9.81 16.26 -21.41
C THR A 200 10.19 15.81 -19.99
N ILE A 201 11.46 15.97 -19.60
CA ILE A 201 11.91 15.56 -18.26
C ILE A 201 11.26 16.43 -17.18
N TRP A 202 11.12 17.74 -17.43
CA TRP A 202 10.42 18.65 -16.52
C TRP A 202 8.98 18.21 -16.26
N ASP A 203 8.23 17.89 -17.32
CA ASP A 203 6.83 17.42 -17.20
C ASP A 203 6.72 16.11 -16.42
N LYS A 204 7.67 15.19 -16.62
CA LYS A 204 7.73 13.92 -15.87
C LYS A 204 8.08 14.15 -14.40
N LEU A 205 9.02 15.05 -14.13
CA LEU A 205 9.41 15.43 -12.77
C LEU A 205 8.21 16.01 -12.02
N LEU A 206 7.46 16.94 -12.61
CA LEU A 206 6.25 17.50 -12.01
C LEU A 206 5.20 16.41 -11.69
N LYS A 207 5.01 15.44 -12.59
CA LYS A 207 4.08 14.32 -12.33
C LYS A 207 4.54 13.45 -11.17
N MET A 208 5.85 13.17 -11.09
CA MET A 208 6.44 12.38 -10.01
C MET A 208 6.35 13.11 -8.67
N GLU A 209 6.60 14.41 -8.61
CA GLU A 209 6.43 15.21 -7.38
C GLU A 209 4.98 15.13 -6.87
N ASN A 210 4.01 15.31 -7.77
CA ASN A 210 2.59 15.18 -7.42
C ASN A 210 2.22 13.75 -6.98
N SER A 211 2.84 12.72 -7.58
CA SER A 211 2.68 11.32 -7.17
C SER A 211 3.20 11.11 -5.75
N LEU A 212 4.42 11.56 -5.47
CA LEU A 212 5.07 11.47 -4.17
C LEU A 212 4.28 12.19 -3.08
N GLU A 213 3.72 13.37 -3.37
CA GLU A 213 2.87 14.08 -2.42
C GLU A 213 1.62 13.25 -2.08
N LYS A 214 0.95 12.67 -3.08
CA LYS A 214 -0.20 11.77 -2.86
C LYS A 214 0.18 10.53 -2.08
N ILE A 215 1.34 9.93 -2.36
CA ILE A 215 1.86 8.78 -1.61
C ILE A 215 2.01 9.17 -0.13
N LYS A 216 2.68 10.29 0.16
CA LYS A 216 2.89 10.79 1.53
C LYS A 216 1.59 11.16 2.26
N GLN A 217 0.55 11.56 1.54
CA GLN A 217 -0.79 11.85 2.09
C GLN A 217 -1.67 10.60 2.23
N SER A 218 -1.25 9.45 1.70
CA SER A 218 -1.97 8.19 1.78
C SER A 218 -1.52 7.34 2.97
N PHE A 219 -2.37 6.40 3.40
CA PHE A 219 -1.97 5.41 4.40
C PHE A 219 -0.84 4.50 3.84
N PRO A 220 0.21 4.18 4.62
CA PRO A 220 0.38 4.47 6.05
C PRO A 220 1.08 5.81 6.37
N PHE A 221 1.56 6.54 5.37
CA PHE A 221 2.41 7.72 5.57
C PHE A 221 1.70 8.88 6.25
N SER A 222 0.42 9.08 5.96
CA SER A 222 -0.41 10.09 6.63
C SER A 222 -0.54 9.88 8.15
N MET A 223 -0.24 8.66 8.62
CA MET A 223 -0.26 8.29 10.03
C MET A 223 1.13 7.95 10.57
N LYS A 224 2.21 8.23 9.82
CA LYS A 224 3.57 7.85 10.22
C LYS A 224 3.93 8.33 11.62
N ASP A 225 3.78 9.63 11.89
CA ASP A 225 4.13 10.22 13.18
C ASP A 225 3.27 9.66 14.32
N ASN A 226 2.01 9.38 14.03
CA ASN A 226 1.07 8.74 14.95
C ASN A 226 1.48 7.31 15.30
N ILE A 227 1.76 6.47 14.30
CA ILE A 227 2.24 5.08 14.46
C ILE A 227 3.55 5.02 15.25
N MET A 228 4.39 6.05 15.12
CA MET A 228 5.65 6.15 15.85
C MET A 228 5.51 6.70 17.27
N ASN A 229 4.36 7.27 17.63
CA ASN A 229 4.09 7.85 18.93
C ASN A 229 3.38 6.83 19.86
N PRO A 230 4.05 6.30 20.90
CA PRO A 230 3.47 5.31 21.80
C PRO A 230 2.24 5.81 22.56
N ASP A 231 2.15 7.10 22.86
CA ASP A 231 1.02 7.68 23.61
C ASP A 231 -0.23 7.72 22.74
N TRP A 232 -0.06 8.09 21.47
CA TRP A 232 -1.16 8.06 20.50
C TRP A 232 -1.62 6.62 20.26
N VAL A 233 -0.69 5.68 20.05
CA VAL A 233 -1.01 4.25 19.87
C VAL A 233 -1.83 3.72 21.04
N ARG A 234 -1.44 4.03 22.29
CA ARG A 234 -2.22 3.62 23.48
C ARG A 234 -3.62 4.22 23.48
N GLY A 235 -3.76 5.50 23.11
CA GLY A 235 -5.07 6.15 23.00
C GLY A 235 -5.98 5.48 21.96
N GLU A 236 -5.45 5.18 20.78
CA GLU A 236 -6.21 4.48 19.73
C GLU A 236 -6.64 3.08 20.16
N VAL A 237 -5.73 2.31 20.77
CA VAL A 237 -6.02 0.97 21.30
C VAL A 237 -7.14 1.05 22.34
N GLU A 238 -7.10 2.01 23.26
CA GLU A 238 -8.14 2.20 24.27
C GLU A 238 -9.48 2.60 23.64
N GLY A 239 -9.46 3.41 22.58
CA GLY A 239 -10.63 3.76 21.79
C GLY A 239 -11.30 2.53 21.16
N TYR A 240 -10.51 1.62 20.56
CA TYR A 240 -11.05 0.36 20.03
C TYR A 240 -11.56 -0.56 21.13
N ARG A 241 -10.86 -0.68 22.26
CA ARG A 241 -11.31 -1.46 23.42
C ARG A 241 -12.65 -0.97 23.94
N SER A 242 -12.81 0.34 24.11
CA SER A 242 -14.07 0.93 24.55
C SER A 242 -15.23 0.58 23.61
N LYS A 243 -15.02 0.66 22.28
CA LYS A 243 -16.02 0.28 21.28
C LYS A 243 -16.34 -1.22 21.32
N ILE A 244 -15.34 -2.07 21.52
CA ILE A 244 -15.51 -3.51 21.68
C ILE A 244 -16.36 -3.80 22.93
N ASP A 245 -16.02 -3.20 24.07
CA ASP A 245 -16.76 -3.34 25.32
C ASP A 245 -18.23 -2.89 25.19
N GLU A 246 -18.49 -1.82 24.44
CA GLU A 246 -19.87 -1.38 24.13
C GLU A 246 -20.64 -2.44 23.34
N ILE A 247 -20.02 -3.02 22.30
CA ILE A 247 -20.64 -4.09 21.50
C ILE A 247 -20.91 -5.32 22.38
N GLU A 248 -19.95 -5.71 23.22
CA GLU A 248 -20.09 -6.87 24.11
C GLU A 248 -21.18 -6.69 25.17
N LYS A 249 -21.47 -5.45 25.59
CA LYS A 249 -22.59 -5.15 26.50
C LYS A 249 -23.95 -5.29 25.82
N ILE A 250 -24.08 -4.82 24.57
CA ILE A 250 -25.37 -4.84 23.86
C ILE A 250 -25.67 -6.19 23.20
N TYR A 251 -24.64 -6.95 22.82
CA TYR A 251 -24.82 -8.21 22.09
C TYR A 251 -25.74 -9.21 22.81
N PRO A 252 -25.60 -9.46 24.14
CA PRO A 252 -26.50 -10.34 24.87
C PRO A 252 -27.97 -9.90 24.85
N GLU A 253 -28.24 -8.60 24.79
CA GLU A 253 -29.61 -8.07 24.74
C GLU A 253 -30.27 -8.41 23.41
N TYR A 254 -29.58 -8.17 22.30
CA TYR A 254 -30.07 -8.54 20.97
C TYR A 254 -30.17 -10.06 20.81
N ASN A 255 -29.22 -10.82 21.36
CA ASN A 255 -29.27 -12.27 21.28
C ASN A 255 -30.48 -12.84 22.04
N LYS A 256 -30.86 -12.25 23.18
CA LYS A 256 -32.10 -12.62 23.88
C LYS A 256 -33.34 -12.35 23.05
N ILE A 257 -33.40 -11.21 22.34
CA ILE A 257 -34.51 -10.89 21.42
C ILE A 257 -34.59 -11.95 20.31
N TYR A 258 -33.46 -12.26 19.68
CA TYR A 258 -33.39 -13.29 18.65
C TYR A 258 -33.86 -14.65 19.16
N GLN A 259 -33.38 -15.12 20.31
CA GLN A 259 -33.82 -16.37 20.92
C GLN A 259 -35.32 -16.37 21.24
N GLY A 260 -35.87 -15.25 21.70
CA GLY A 260 -37.31 -15.09 21.92
C GLY A 260 -38.12 -15.28 20.64
N LEU A 261 -37.66 -14.72 19.52
CA LEU A 261 -38.29 -14.92 18.21
C LEU A 261 -38.22 -16.38 17.75
N LEU A 262 -37.08 -17.05 17.95
CA LEU A 262 -36.97 -18.48 17.61
C LEU A 262 -37.92 -19.34 18.45
N ILE A 263 -38.08 -19.05 19.74
CA ILE A 263 -39.06 -19.75 20.59
C ILE A 263 -40.48 -19.50 20.09
N GLN A 264 -40.81 -18.28 19.67
CA GLN A 264 -42.12 -17.96 19.10
C GLN A 264 -42.40 -18.77 17.82
N LEU A 265 -41.39 -18.98 16.97
CA LEU A 265 -41.52 -19.71 15.71
C LEU A 265 -41.56 -21.22 15.89
N TYR A 266 -40.73 -21.77 16.78
CA TYR A 266 -40.45 -23.22 16.85
C TYR A 266 -40.84 -23.88 18.18
N GLY A 267 -41.33 -23.10 19.15
CA GLY A 267 -41.70 -23.59 20.50
C GLY A 267 -40.51 -23.96 21.41
N LYS A 268 -39.28 -23.92 20.89
CA LYS A 268 -38.03 -24.16 21.61
C LYS A 268 -36.88 -23.43 20.91
N ILE A 269 -35.76 -23.25 21.61
CA ILE A 269 -34.51 -22.82 20.96
C ILE A 269 -33.96 -24.04 20.19
N PRO A 270 -33.71 -23.93 18.88
CA PRO A 270 -33.09 -25.00 18.10
C PRO A 270 -31.68 -25.33 18.61
N GLU A 271 -31.28 -26.60 18.63
CA GLU A 271 -29.93 -27.03 19.08
C GLU A 271 -28.80 -26.52 18.15
N HIS A 272 -29.15 -26.19 16.90
CA HIS A 272 -28.25 -25.57 15.91
C HIS A 272 -28.97 -24.44 15.14
N PRO A 273 -29.09 -23.23 15.72
CA PRO A 273 -29.80 -22.12 15.09
C PRO A 273 -29.07 -21.54 13.85
N GLU A 274 -27.83 -21.98 13.59
CA GLU A 274 -27.04 -21.62 12.41
C GLU A 274 -27.20 -22.60 11.23
N ASN A 275 -27.86 -23.76 11.45
CA ASN A 275 -28.06 -24.82 10.45
C ASN A 275 -29.54 -25.00 10.05
N LEU A 276 -30.39 -24.00 10.33
CA LEU A 276 -31.80 -23.91 9.91
C LEU A 276 -31.91 -22.98 8.71
#